data_AF-A0A285UYH0-F1
#
_entry.id   AF-A0A285UYH0-F1
#
_cell.length_a   1.000
_cell.length_b   1.000
_cell.length_c   1.000
_cell.angle_alpha   90.00
_cell.angle_beta   90.00
_cell.angle_gamma   90.00
#
_symmetry.space_group_name_H-M   'P 1'
#
loop_
_entity.id
_entity.type
_entity.pdbx_description
1 polymer ?
#
loop_
_entity_poly.entity_id
_entity_poly.type
_entity_poly.pdbx_seq_one_letter_code
_entity_poly.pdbx_strand_id
1 'polypeptide(L)'
;MGVRYVKYRTDTGEIIATGTCSNQEHCFLQMEDAENEHILLDVSADDATQWIDDQGELADRPVLDLPTATSIAADGIAEVVGALPAGTVVRFNGAAATTDGAAFAFTTDMPGTYVFDFEPPFPYIPCTLTVEATDAI
;
A
#
# COMPACT_ATOMS: atom_id res chain seq x y z
N MET A 1 6.17 27.61 -20.78
CA MET A 1 6.44 26.39 -20.00
C MET A 1 5.25 26.20 -19.08
N GLY A 2 4.65 25.01 -19.04
CA GLY A 2 3.53 24.74 -18.12
C GLY A 2 4.05 24.56 -16.69
N VAL A 3 3.18 24.81 -15.71
CA VAL A 3 3.42 24.59 -14.28
C VAL A 3 2.97 23.18 -13.96
N ARG A 4 3.84 22.38 -13.32
CA ARG A 4 3.45 21.03 -12.86
C ARG A 4 2.63 21.14 -11.59
N TYR A 5 1.72 20.21 -11.39
CA TYR A 5 0.96 20.15 -10.15
C TYR A 5 0.74 18.71 -9.70
N VAL A 6 0.63 18.56 -8.38
CA VAL A 6 0.17 17.35 -7.70
C VAL A 6 -1.04 17.75 -6.86
N LYS A 7 -2.20 17.15 -7.14
CA LYS A 7 -3.43 17.27 -6.35
C LYS A 7 -3.49 16.08 -5.40
N TYR A 8 -3.71 16.34 -4.12
CA TYR A 8 -3.78 15.32 -3.09
C TYR A 8 -4.89 15.61 -2.08
N ARG A 9 -5.38 14.58 -1.37
CA ARG A 9 -6.32 14.76 -0.27
C ARG A 9 -5.61 15.16 1.01
N THR A 10 -6.14 16.14 1.73
CA THR A 10 -5.54 16.65 2.97
C THR A 10 -5.78 15.77 4.18
N ASP A 11 -6.78 14.89 4.14
CA ASP A 11 -7.12 13.97 5.24
C ASP A 11 -6.26 12.72 5.26
N THR A 12 -5.88 12.20 4.09
CA THR A 12 -5.09 10.97 3.95
C THR A 12 -3.69 11.20 3.37
N GLY A 13 -3.46 12.30 2.66
CA GLY A 13 -2.23 12.49 1.88
C GLY A 13 -2.24 11.80 0.51
N GLU A 14 -3.36 11.19 0.12
CA GLU A 14 -3.50 10.44 -1.13
C GLU A 14 -3.39 11.36 -2.35
N ILE A 15 -2.48 11.05 -3.28
CA ILE A 15 -2.36 11.77 -4.54
C ILE A 15 -3.51 11.34 -5.46
N ILE A 16 -4.35 12.29 -5.84
CA ILE A 16 -5.55 12.05 -6.65
C ILE A 16 -5.28 12.31 -8.13
N ALA A 17 -4.41 13.29 -8.42
CA ALA A 17 -4.06 13.63 -9.80
C ALA A 17 -2.70 14.32 -9.89
N THR A 18 -1.99 14.07 -10.99
CA THR A 18 -0.79 14.82 -11.36
C THR A 18 -0.96 15.38 -12.76
N GLY A 19 -0.34 16.52 -13.05
CA GLY A 19 -0.51 17.13 -14.36
C GLY A 19 0.32 18.38 -14.61
N THR A 20 -0.01 19.06 -15.70
CA THR A 20 0.56 20.36 -16.04
C THR A 20 -0.53 21.34 -16.45
N CYS A 21 -0.47 22.56 -15.94
CA CYS A 21 -1.35 23.66 -16.34
C CYS A 21 -0.56 24.78 -17.02
N SER A 22 -1.27 25.70 -17.68
CA SER A 22 -0.65 26.83 -18.36
C SER A 22 -0.06 27.89 -17.41
N ASN A 23 -0.59 27.99 -16.18
CA ASN A 23 -0.14 28.90 -15.13
C ASN A 23 -0.59 28.37 -13.75
N GLN A 24 -0.15 29.00 -12.66
CA GLN A 24 -0.45 28.58 -11.29
C GLN A 24 -1.94 28.70 -10.94
N GLU A 25 -2.62 29.76 -11.38
CA GLU A 25 -4.06 29.95 -11.11
C GLU A 25 -4.89 28.81 -11.73
N HIS A 26 -4.54 28.36 -12.93
CA HIS A 26 -5.18 27.22 -13.59
C HIS A 26 -4.93 25.89 -12.87
N CYS A 27 -3.78 25.74 -12.18
CA CYS A 27 -3.57 24.57 -11.32
C CYS A 27 -4.60 24.58 -10.19
N PHE A 28 -4.77 25.70 -9.49
CA PHE A 28 -5.73 25.78 -8.36
C PHE A 28 -7.18 25.53 -8.77
N LEU A 29 -7.55 25.79 -10.02
CA LEU A 29 -8.87 25.42 -10.55
C LEU A 29 -9.11 23.90 -10.69
N GLN A 30 -8.08 23.07 -10.52
CA GLN A 30 -8.22 21.59 -10.53
C GLN A 30 -8.73 21.03 -9.20
N MET A 31 -8.82 21.85 -8.14
CA MET A 31 -9.44 21.46 -6.88
C MET A 31 -10.96 21.46 -7.06
N GLU A 32 -11.55 20.27 -6.94
CA GLU A 32 -13.00 20.06 -7.00
C GLU A 32 -13.61 20.18 -5.60
N ASP A 33 -12.83 19.84 -4.57
CA ASP A 33 -13.18 19.99 -3.16
C ASP A 33 -12.08 20.76 -2.42
N ALA A 34 -12.21 22.09 -2.35
CA ALA A 34 -11.21 22.95 -1.73
C ALA A 34 -11.07 22.78 -0.20
N GLU A 35 -11.98 22.05 0.46
CA GLU A 35 -11.87 21.76 1.89
C GLU A 35 -11.03 20.51 2.17
N ASN A 36 -10.97 19.57 1.22
CA ASN A 36 -10.29 18.29 1.38
C ASN A 36 -9.21 18.01 0.34
N GLU A 37 -9.03 18.87 -0.67
CA GLU A 37 -7.99 18.74 -1.70
C GLU A 37 -7.05 19.94 -1.67
N HIS A 38 -5.75 19.66 -1.77
CA HIS A 38 -4.71 20.66 -1.91
C HIS A 38 -3.85 20.40 -3.15
N ILE A 39 -3.17 21.46 -3.60
CA ILE A 39 -2.29 21.40 -4.76
C ILE A 39 -0.88 21.86 -4.40
N LEU A 40 0.10 21.00 -4.69
CA LEU A 40 1.51 21.35 -4.70
C LEU A 40 1.92 21.74 -6.12
N LEU A 41 2.58 22.90 -6.26
CA LEU A 41 3.05 23.42 -7.53
C LEU A 41 4.53 23.07 -7.76
N ASP A 42 4.88 22.88 -9.03
CA ASP A 42 6.24 22.57 -9.48
C ASP A 42 6.82 21.27 -8.89
N VAL A 43 5.94 20.40 -8.39
CA VAL A 43 6.24 19.04 -7.92
C VAL A 43 5.82 18.02 -8.98
N SER A 44 6.57 16.94 -9.09
CA SER A 44 6.20 15.74 -9.84
C SER A 44 6.19 14.57 -8.85
N ALA A 45 5.15 13.75 -8.90
CA ALA A 45 5.00 12.60 -8.04
C ALA A 45 4.51 11.40 -8.85
N ASP A 46 4.80 10.20 -8.35
CA ASP A 46 4.20 8.95 -8.79
C ASP A 46 3.12 8.54 -7.77
N ASP A 47 1.86 8.62 -8.17
CA ASP A 47 0.69 8.31 -7.33
C ASP A 47 0.61 6.84 -6.91
N ALA A 48 1.32 5.94 -7.62
CA ALA A 48 1.39 4.54 -7.24
C ALA A 48 2.38 4.28 -6.09
N THR A 49 3.46 5.06 -6.00
CA THR A 49 4.57 4.79 -5.08
C THR A 49 4.80 5.88 -4.05
N GLN A 50 4.16 7.04 -4.20
CA GLN A 50 4.36 8.21 -3.35
C GLN A 50 3.05 8.76 -2.82
N TRP A 51 3.12 9.52 -1.74
CA TRP A 51 2.02 10.19 -1.07
C TRP A 51 2.50 11.49 -0.43
N ILE A 52 1.58 12.31 0.05
CA ILE A 52 1.91 13.50 0.83
C ILE A 52 1.80 13.16 2.32
N ASP A 53 2.89 13.28 3.06
CA ASP A 53 2.92 12.95 4.49
C ASP A 53 2.16 13.97 5.36
N ASP A 54 2.08 13.71 6.66
CA ASP A 54 1.40 14.58 7.63
C ASP A 54 2.04 15.98 7.75
N GLN A 55 3.26 16.17 7.22
CA GLN A 55 3.94 17.47 7.15
C GLN A 55 3.62 18.23 5.86
N GLY A 56 2.90 17.62 4.92
CA GLY A 56 2.61 18.20 3.61
C GLY A 56 3.75 18.01 2.61
N GLU A 57 4.68 17.08 2.85
CA GLU A 57 5.82 16.82 1.99
C GLU A 57 5.63 15.54 1.17
N LEU A 58 6.19 15.51 -0.04
CA LEU A 58 6.17 14.30 -0.86
C LEU A 58 7.07 13.22 -0.25
N ALA A 59 6.47 12.09 0.10
CA ALA A 59 7.13 10.94 0.70
C ALA A 59 6.83 9.65 -0.07
N ASP A 60 7.72 8.67 0.04
CA ASP A 60 7.46 7.34 -0.50
C ASP A 60 6.45 6.60 0.38
N ARG A 61 5.56 5.83 -0.26
CA ARG A 61 4.58 5.02 0.44
C ARG A 61 5.28 3.87 1.18
N PRO A 62 4.94 3.61 2.46
CA PRO A 62 5.57 2.53 3.19
C PRO A 62 5.18 1.17 2.59
N VAL A 63 6.16 0.28 2.49
CA VAL A 63 5.97 -1.11 2.08
C VAL A 63 5.78 -1.99 3.31
N LEU A 64 4.97 -3.02 3.19
CA LEU A 64 4.86 -4.06 4.22
C LEU A 64 6.17 -4.84 4.28
N ASP A 65 6.64 -5.17 5.49
CA ASP A 65 7.82 -6.01 5.71
C ASP A 65 7.46 -7.49 5.53
N LEU A 66 7.03 -7.81 4.31
CA LEU A 66 6.66 -9.14 3.87
C LEU A 66 7.35 -9.43 2.53
N PRO A 67 7.94 -10.61 2.37
CA PRO A 67 8.48 -10.98 1.08
C PRO A 67 7.34 -11.19 0.07
N THR A 68 7.64 -11.03 -1.22
CA THR A 68 6.68 -11.37 -2.29
C THR A 68 6.52 -12.88 -2.46
N ALA A 69 7.56 -13.65 -2.13
CA ALA A 69 7.55 -15.10 -2.15
C ALA A 69 8.43 -15.68 -1.03
N THR A 70 7.99 -16.79 -0.44
CA THR A 70 8.75 -17.54 0.56
C THR A 70 8.44 -19.02 0.47
N SER A 71 9.29 -19.87 1.03
CA SER A 71 9.10 -21.32 1.08
C SER A 71 9.18 -21.85 2.51
N ILE A 72 8.26 -22.72 2.90
CA ILE A 72 8.23 -23.39 4.22
C ILE A 72 8.10 -24.90 4.06
N ALA A 73 8.51 -25.65 5.08
CA ALA A 73 8.22 -27.09 5.16
C ALA A 73 6.73 -27.29 5.50
N ALA A 74 6.08 -28.24 4.82
CA ALA A 74 4.73 -28.68 5.13
C ALA A 74 4.70 -29.65 6.33
N ASP A 75 5.28 -29.25 7.45
CA ASP A 75 5.40 -30.06 8.68
C ASP A 75 4.42 -29.64 9.79
N GLY A 76 3.63 -28.58 9.54
CA GLY A 76 2.74 -27.98 10.54
C GLY A 76 3.44 -27.19 11.64
N ILE A 77 4.75 -26.95 11.52
CA ILE A 77 5.59 -26.26 12.50
C ILE A 77 6.27 -25.03 11.88
N ALA A 78 6.78 -25.16 10.65
CA ALA A 78 7.38 -24.06 9.92
C ALA A 78 6.35 -22.95 9.69
N GLU A 79 6.74 -21.72 10.03
CA GLU A 79 5.84 -20.59 10.05
C GLU A 79 6.39 -19.43 9.22
N VAL A 80 5.50 -18.79 8.47
CA VAL A 80 5.74 -17.46 7.91
C VAL A 80 5.11 -16.44 8.84
N VAL A 81 5.93 -15.56 9.39
CA VAL A 81 5.49 -14.43 10.20
C VAL A 81 5.84 -13.11 9.56
N GLY A 82 5.00 -12.11 9.74
CA GLY A 82 5.31 -10.74 9.36
C GLY A 82 4.44 -9.74 10.10
N ALA A 83 4.97 -8.54 10.31
CA ALA A 83 4.22 -7.47 10.97
C ALA A 83 3.22 -6.84 10.00
N LEU A 84 1.97 -6.70 10.42
CA LEU A 84 0.95 -5.99 9.66
C LEU A 84 0.45 -4.77 10.43
N PRO A 85 0.25 -3.63 9.77
CA PRO A 85 -0.38 -2.48 10.39
C PRO A 85 -1.86 -2.78 10.70
N ALA A 86 -2.38 -2.15 11.75
CA ALA A 86 -3.77 -2.29 12.14
C ALA A 86 -4.71 -1.84 11.01
N GLY A 87 -5.80 -2.58 10.83
CA GLY A 87 -6.76 -2.35 9.74
C GLY A 87 -6.38 -2.99 8.41
N THR A 88 -5.26 -3.72 8.32
CA THR A 88 -4.91 -4.47 7.11
C THR A 88 -5.91 -5.59 6.86
N VAL A 89 -6.43 -5.68 5.64
CA VAL A 89 -7.30 -6.77 5.20
C VAL A 89 -6.45 -7.84 4.53
N VAL A 90 -6.43 -9.03 5.10
CA VAL A 90 -5.76 -10.22 4.55
C VAL A 90 -6.79 -11.08 3.85
N ARG A 91 -6.56 -11.37 2.56
CA ARG A 91 -7.42 -12.25 1.77
C ARG A 91 -6.69 -13.55 1.44
N PHE A 92 -7.38 -14.65 1.65
CA PHE A 92 -6.88 -16.00 1.36
C PHE A 92 -8.04 -16.89 0.92
N ASN A 93 -7.95 -17.49 -0.27
CA ASN A 93 -8.97 -18.40 -0.82
C ASN A 93 -10.42 -17.85 -0.75
N GLY A 94 -10.59 -16.55 -1.00
CA GLY A 94 -11.91 -15.90 -0.96
C GLY A 94 -12.43 -15.57 0.45
N ALA A 95 -11.74 -15.98 1.50
CA ALA A 95 -11.96 -15.47 2.84
C ALA A 95 -11.17 -14.16 3.05
N ALA A 96 -11.72 -13.25 3.84
CA ALA A 96 -11.08 -12.01 4.23
C ALA A 96 -11.08 -11.89 5.76
N ALA A 97 -9.96 -11.45 6.33
CA ALA A 97 -9.82 -11.15 7.75
C ALA A 97 -9.14 -9.79 7.91
N THR A 98 -9.61 -8.97 8.85
CA THR A 98 -8.98 -7.70 9.19
C THR A 98 -8.13 -7.87 10.43
N THR A 99 -6.86 -7.47 10.37
CA THR A 99 -5.95 -7.47 11.53
C THR A 99 -6.14 -6.23 12.39
N ASP A 100 -5.98 -6.38 13.69
CA ASP A 100 -5.95 -5.33 14.72
C ASP A 100 -4.55 -4.73 14.93
N GLY A 101 -3.59 -5.06 14.07
CA GLY A 101 -2.18 -4.65 14.16
C GLY A 101 -1.28 -5.75 14.73
N ALA A 102 -1.78 -6.98 14.82
CA ALA A 102 -1.00 -8.15 15.20
C ALA A 102 -0.14 -8.68 14.03
N ALA A 103 0.82 -9.53 14.37
CA ALA A 103 1.62 -10.26 13.40
C ALA A 103 0.74 -11.23 12.59
N PHE A 104 0.93 -11.24 11.28
CA PHE A 104 0.52 -12.34 10.42
C PHE A 104 1.33 -13.59 10.78
N ALA A 105 0.68 -14.73 10.80
CA ALA A 105 1.24 -16.02 11.12
C ALA A 105 0.55 -17.09 10.25
N PHE A 106 1.33 -17.83 9.47
CA PHE A 106 0.84 -18.93 8.65
C PHE A 106 1.72 -20.16 8.75
N THR A 107 1.10 -21.28 9.09
CA THR A 107 1.69 -22.63 9.13
C THR A 107 0.83 -23.58 8.32
N THR A 108 1.43 -24.59 7.69
CA THR A 108 0.67 -25.67 7.06
C THR A 108 1.40 -27.01 7.15
N ASP A 109 0.62 -28.10 7.20
CA ASP A 109 1.05 -29.50 7.11
C ASP A 109 0.77 -30.10 5.73
N MET A 110 0.28 -29.31 4.78
CA MET A 110 -0.04 -29.74 3.43
C MET A 110 0.90 -29.07 2.42
N PRO A 111 1.55 -29.85 1.54
CA PRO A 111 2.35 -29.27 0.48
C PRO A 111 1.44 -28.59 -0.55
N GLY A 112 1.86 -27.43 -1.06
CA GLY A 112 1.08 -26.64 -1.99
C GLY A 112 1.52 -25.18 -2.06
N THR A 113 0.88 -24.43 -2.96
CA THR A 113 1.10 -22.98 -3.11
C THR A 113 -0.05 -22.23 -2.47
N TYR A 114 0.27 -21.31 -1.55
CA TYR A 114 -0.68 -20.49 -0.80
C TYR A 114 -0.46 -19.03 -1.16
N VAL A 115 -1.51 -18.33 -1.62
CA VAL A 115 -1.42 -16.93 -2.04
C VAL A 115 -2.25 -16.07 -1.09
N PHE A 116 -1.60 -15.08 -0.48
CA PHE A 116 -2.21 -14.12 0.43
C PHE A 116 -2.14 -12.72 -0.17
N ASP A 117 -3.28 -12.05 -0.29
CA ASP A 117 -3.34 -10.64 -0.67
C ASP A 117 -3.52 -9.78 0.59
N PHE A 118 -2.65 -8.78 0.75
CA PHE A 118 -2.68 -7.82 1.84
C PHE A 118 -3.10 -6.45 1.32
N GLU A 119 -4.23 -5.96 1.83
CA GLU A 119 -4.77 -4.62 1.57
C GLU A 119 -4.64 -3.80 2.86
N PRO A 120 -3.48 -3.20 3.15
CA PRO A 120 -3.29 -2.32 4.29
C PRO A 120 -4.00 -0.98 4.09
N PRO A 121 -4.35 -0.26 5.17
CA PRO A 121 -4.87 1.09 5.03
C PRO A 121 -3.82 2.01 4.38
N PHE A 122 -4.29 3.05 3.69
CA PHE A 122 -3.44 4.12 3.21
C PHE A 122 -2.60 4.68 4.38
N PRO A 123 -1.29 4.95 4.22
CA PRO A 123 -0.53 5.11 2.97
C PRO A 123 0.17 3.85 2.44
N TYR A 124 0.02 2.70 3.09
CA TYR A 124 0.79 1.50 2.71
C TYR A 124 0.46 0.99 1.31
N ILE A 125 1.45 0.38 0.65
CA ILE A 125 1.26 -0.26 -0.65
C ILE A 125 0.70 -1.68 -0.44
N PRO A 126 -0.42 -2.05 -1.10
CA PRO A 126 -0.90 -3.43 -1.11
C PRO A 126 0.14 -4.39 -1.69
N CYS A 127 0.23 -5.59 -1.12
CA CYS A 127 1.17 -6.60 -1.59
C CYS A 127 0.54 -8.00 -1.60
N THR A 128 1.12 -8.87 -2.41
CA THR A 128 0.75 -10.29 -2.46
C THR A 128 1.94 -11.13 -2.03
N LEU A 129 1.72 -12.05 -1.09
CA LEU A 129 2.70 -13.04 -0.64
C LEU A 129 2.32 -14.40 -1.23
N THR A 130 3.30 -15.04 -1.87
CA THR A 130 3.20 -16.45 -2.26
C THR A 130 4.03 -17.32 -1.32
N VAL A 131 3.39 -18.27 -0.64
CA VAL A 131 4.05 -19.26 0.21
C VAL A 131 4.05 -20.60 -0.51
N GLU A 132 5.23 -21.14 -0.79
CA GLU A 132 5.40 -22.50 -1.30
C GLU A 132 5.67 -23.44 -0.12
N ALA A 133 4.72 -24.31 0.20
CA ALA A 133 4.90 -25.36 1.19
C ALA A 133 5.39 -26.64 0.48
N THR A 134 6.58 -27.12 0.83
CA THR A 134 7.18 -28.33 0.26
C THR A 134 7.18 -29.46 1.27
N ASP A 135 7.12 -30.71 0.82
CA ASP A 135 7.22 -31.88 1.70
C ASP A 135 8.43 -31.78 2.64
N ALA A 136 8.21 -32.12 3.91
CA ALA A 136 9.28 -32.28 4.87
C ALA A 136 10.11 -33.51 4.46
N ILE A 137 11.41 -33.29 4.16
CA ILE A 137 12.35 -34.36 3.80
C ILE A 137 12.64 -35.25 5.02
#